data_AF-A0A3M1JXV2-F1
#
_entry.id   AF-A0A3M1JXV2-F1
#
_cell.length_a   1.000
_cell.length_b   1.000
_cell.length_c   1.000
_cell.angle_alpha   90.00
_cell.angle_beta   90.00
_cell.angle_gamma   90.00
#
_symmetry.space_group_name_H-M   'P 1'
#
loop_
_entity.id
_entity.type
_entity.pdbx_description
1 polymer ?
#
loop_
_entity_poly.entity_id
_entity_poly.type
_entity_poly.pdbx_seq_one_letter_code
_entity_poly.pdbx_strand_id
1 'polypeptide(L)'
;MVDIFKEVEEDLRRSQLQALWSKYGRFVIAALLGIVLAVGGNQYWQYHTRTTQAKESVVFSNALEEAQSGDRDAALAALDDLRQNGSSGYRGLAGLKEAALLADGGEIEQAIRIYEAVAADSRVND
;
A
#
# COMPACT_ATOMS: atom_id res chain seq x y z
N MET A 1 24.54 40.35 46.53
CA MET A 1 24.65 39.09 47.28
C MET A 1 23.38 38.27 47.04
N VAL A 2 23.24 37.71 45.83
CA VAL A 2 22.10 36.86 45.39
C VAL A 2 22.60 35.67 44.54
N ASP A 3 23.90 35.60 44.22
CA ASP A 3 24.44 34.58 43.29
C ASP A 3 24.45 33.16 43.88
N ILE A 4 24.86 32.98 45.13
CA ILE A 4 25.06 31.63 45.71
C ILE A 4 23.73 30.86 45.84
N PHE A 5 22.61 31.53 46.11
CA PHE A 5 21.31 30.87 46.19
C PHE A 5 20.76 30.45 44.82
N LYS A 6 21.03 31.25 43.77
CA LYS A 6 20.68 30.88 42.39
C LYS A 6 21.55 29.73 41.87
N GLU A 7 22.84 29.76 42.16
CA GLU A 7 23.80 28.74 41.72
C GLU A 7 23.50 27.37 42.37
N VAL A 8 23.19 27.36 43.67
CA VAL A 8 22.81 26.13 44.39
C VAL A 8 21.45 25.59 43.91
N GLU A 9 20.48 26.45 43.64
CA GLU A 9 19.17 26.02 43.11
C GLU A 9 19.29 25.51 41.65
N GLU A 10 20.21 26.06 40.85
CA GLU A 10 20.55 25.57 39.51
C GLU A 10 21.19 24.18 39.53
N ASP A 11 22.14 23.93 40.43
CA ASP A 11 22.75 22.62 40.60
C ASP A 11 21.75 21.57 41.15
N LEU A 12 20.85 21.98 42.04
CA LEU A 12 19.79 21.11 42.54
C LEU A 12 18.74 20.78 41.47
N ARG A 13 18.39 21.74 40.61
CA ARG A 13 17.52 21.47 39.44
C ARG A 13 18.21 20.59 38.42
N ARG A 14 19.48 20.84 38.11
CA ARG A 14 20.28 20.01 37.19
C ARG A 14 20.36 18.58 37.67
N SER A 15 20.70 18.36 38.93
CA SER A 15 20.80 17.01 39.50
C SER A 15 19.46 16.27 39.50
N GLN A 16 18.34 16.94 39.78
CA GLN A 16 17.00 16.34 39.69
C GLN A 16 16.60 15.98 38.25
N LEU A 17 16.87 16.87 37.28
CA LEU A 17 16.64 16.60 35.86
C LEU A 17 17.53 15.45 35.36
N GLN A 18 18.77 15.38 35.82
CA GLN A 18 19.72 14.33 35.47
C GLN A 18 19.35 12.98 36.10
N ALA A 19 18.83 12.98 37.33
CA ALA A 19 18.26 11.80 37.97
C ALA A 19 17.01 11.29 37.24
N LEU A 20 16.11 12.18 36.83
CA LEU A 20 14.96 11.83 36.00
C LEU A 20 15.39 11.30 34.63
N TRP A 21 16.36 11.94 33.98
CA TRP A 21 16.88 11.50 32.68
C TRP A 21 17.62 10.17 32.75
N SER A 22 18.42 9.91 33.78
CA SER A 22 19.10 8.62 33.95
C SER A 22 18.12 7.46 34.14
N LYS A 23 16.96 7.71 34.77
CA LYS A 23 15.91 6.70 34.99
C LYS A 23 14.96 6.55 33.80
N TYR A 24 14.48 7.65 33.22
CA TYR A 24 13.44 7.66 32.18
C TYR A 24 13.96 7.91 30.76
N GLY A 25 15.16 8.46 30.60
CA GLY A 25 15.73 8.79 29.28
C GLY A 25 15.84 7.58 28.36
N ARG A 26 16.15 6.39 28.90
CA ARG A 26 16.12 5.12 28.14
C ARG A 26 14.72 4.78 27.62
N PHE A 27 13.67 5.01 28.40
CA PHE A 27 12.29 4.78 27.98
C PHE A 27 11.84 5.81 26.94
N VAL A 28 12.23 7.08 27.10
CA VAL A 28 11.96 8.14 26.11
C VAL A 28 12.63 7.81 24.78
N ILE A 29 13.91 7.40 24.79
CA ILE A 29 14.62 6.98 23.58
C ILE A 29 13.96 5.74 22.96
N ALA A 30 13.59 4.74 23.76
CA ALA A 30 12.90 3.55 23.26
C ALA A 30 11.53 3.89 22.64
N ALA A 31 10.77 4.81 23.24
CA ALA A 31 9.50 5.28 22.70
C ALA A 31 9.68 6.01 21.35
N LEU A 32 10.67 6.91 21.26
CA LEU A 32 10.98 7.61 20.01
C LEU A 32 11.42 6.64 18.91
N LEU A 33 12.28 5.67 19.22
CA LEU A 33 12.66 4.61 18.29
C LEU A 33 11.46 3.76 17.85
N GLY A 34 10.55 3.43 18.78
CA GLY A 34 9.32 2.72 18.48
C GLY A 34 8.44 3.47 17.48
N ILE A 35 8.29 4.79 17.64
CA ILE A 35 7.55 5.64 16.68
C ILE A 35 8.22 5.64 15.32
N VAL A 36 9.55 5.82 15.25
CA VAL A 36 10.28 5.82 13.97
C VAL A 36 10.15 4.47 13.25
N LEU A 37 10.24 3.36 13.98
CA LEU A 37 10.04 2.01 13.42
C LEU A 37 8.61 1.80 12.94
N ALA A 38 7.61 2.26 13.68
CA ALA A 38 6.20 2.15 13.27
C ALA A 38 5.93 2.94 11.98
N VAL A 39 6.41 4.19 11.90
CA VAL A 39 6.25 5.04 10.71
C VAL A 39 7.07 4.50 9.53
N GLY A 40 8.33 4.13 9.76
CA GLY A 40 9.20 3.58 8.73
C GLY A 40 8.68 2.27 8.16
N GLY A 41 8.14 1.39 9.02
CA GLY A 41 7.47 0.16 8.60
C GLY A 41 6.25 0.44 7.73
N ASN A 42 5.36 1.34 8.16
CA ASN A 42 4.18 1.71 7.37
C ASN A 42 4.57 2.33 6.01
N GLN A 43 5.57 3.20 5.98
CA GLN A 43 6.04 3.83 4.75
C GLN A 43 6.64 2.82 3.77
N TYR A 44 7.38 1.82 4.26
CA TYR A 44 7.94 0.75 3.45
C TYR A 44 6.85 -0.08 2.77
N TRP A 45 5.82 -0.47 3.53
CA TRP A 45 4.67 -1.20 2.98
C TRP A 45 3.96 -0.38 1.90
N GLN A 46 3.67 0.91 2.15
CA GLN A 46 3.04 1.78 1.16
C GLN A 46 3.88 1.98 -0.10
N TYR A 47 5.20 2.10 0.02
CA TYR A 47 6.08 2.25 -1.14
C TYR A 47 6.01 1.01 -2.04
N HIS A 48 6.06 -0.19 -1.45
CA HIS A 48 5.95 -1.44 -2.19
C HIS A 48 4.59 -1.55 -2.92
N THR A 49 3.49 -1.22 -2.24
CA THR A 49 2.15 -1.22 -2.84
C THR A 49 2.04 -0.26 -4.04
N ARG A 50 2.55 0.98 -3.90
CA ARG A 50 2.47 1.98 -4.98
C ARG A 50 3.29 1.60 -6.21
N THR A 51 4.48 1.03 -6.02
CA THR A 51 5.31 0.59 -7.15
C THR A 51 4.65 -0.55 -7.93
N THR A 52 3.98 -1.48 -7.23
CA THR A 52 3.25 -2.58 -7.88
C THR A 52 2.04 -2.07 -8.67
N GLN A 53 1.21 -1.19 -8.07
CA GLN A 53 0.06 -0.60 -8.76
C GLN A 53 0.46 0.21 -10.00
N ALA A 54 1.58 0.93 -9.97
CA ALA A 54 2.06 1.67 -11.13
C ALA A 54 2.43 0.75 -12.31
N LYS A 55 3.03 -0.42 -12.03
CA LYS A 55 3.34 -1.41 -13.07
C LYS A 55 2.07 -2.03 -13.65
N GLU A 56 1.13 -2.41 -12.78
CA GLU A 56 -0.16 -2.97 -13.20
C GLU A 56 -0.97 -1.98 -14.04
N SER A 57 -0.88 -0.68 -13.75
CA SER A 57 -1.49 0.35 -14.59
C SER A 57 -1.00 0.32 -16.03
N VAL A 58 0.30 0.10 -16.24
CA VAL A 58 0.91 0.04 -17.57
C VAL A 58 0.47 -1.24 -18.29
N VAL A 59 0.47 -2.38 -17.58
CA VAL A 59 -0.02 -3.64 -18.15
C VAL A 59 -1.49 -3.50 -18.57
N PHE A 60 -2.32 -2.91 -17.71
CA PHE A 60 -3.73 -2.70 -18.02
C PHE A 60 -3.93 -1.75 -19.21
N SER A 61 -3.18 -0.64 -19.29
CA SER A 61 -3.28 0.27 -20.44
C SER A 61 -2.85 -0.41 -21.74
N ASN A 62 -1.78 -1.21 -21.70
CA ASN A 62 -1.30 -1.95 -22.87
C ASN A 62 -2.34 -2.98 -23.33
N ALA A 63 -2.96 -3.71 -22.40
CA ALA A 63 -4.02 -4.67 -22.73
C ALA A 63 -5.21 -3.99 -23.42
N LEU A 64 -5.57 -2.77 -23.00
CA LEU A 64 -6.61 -1.99 -23.67
C LEU A 64 -6.20 -1.53 -25.08
N GLU A 65 -4.93 -1.21 -25.28
CA GLU A 65 -4.38 -0.85 -26.59
C GLU A 65 -4.32 -2.08 -27.53
N GLU A 66 -3.96 -3.24 -27.02
CA GLU A 66 -4.01 -4.52 -27.73
C GLU A 66 -5.45 -4.84 -28.18
N ALA A 67 -6.42 -4.69 -27.28
CA ALA A 67 -7.83 -4.87 -27.62
C ALA A 67 -8.31 -3.91 -28.71
N GLN A 68 -7.84 -2.66 -28.69
CA GLN A 68 -8.19 -1.65 -29.71
C GLN A 68 -7.48 -1.88 -31.05
N SER A 69 -6.24 -2.38 -31.02
CA SER A 69 -5.46 -2.68 -32.22
C SER A 69 -5.88 -4.00 -32.91
N GLY A 70 -6.80 -4.75 -32.28
CA GLY A 70 -7.37 -5.98 -32.81
C GLY A 70 -6.68 -7.25 -32.32
N ASP A 71 -5.66 -7.13 -31.47
CA ASP A 71 -5.00 -8.27 -30.83
C ASP A 71 -5.78 -8.70 -29.58
N ARG A 72 -6.96 -9.27 -29.82
CA ARG A 72 -7.90 -9.66 -28.78
C ARG A 72 -7.32 -10.73 -27.85
N ASP A 73 -6.54 -11.66 -28.38
CA ASP A 73 -5.98 -12.78 -27.60
C ASP A 73 -4.89 -12.29 -26.63
N ALA A 74 -4.01 -11.38 -27.08
CA ALA A 74 -3.02 -10.75 -26.20
C ALA A 74 -3.70 -9.95 -25.07
N ALA A 75 -4.72 -9.17 -25.42
CA ALA A 75 -5.49 -8.41 -24.44
C ALA A 75 -6.18 -9.31 -23.40
N LEU A 76 -6.81 -10.41 -23.83
CA LEU A 76 -7.44 -11.38 -22.93
C LEU A 76 -6.41 -12.01 -21.98
N ALA A 77 -5.24 -12.41 -22.49
CA ALA A 77 -4.18 -12.98 -21.67
C ALA A 77 -3.65 -12.00 -20.61
N ALA A 78 -3.43 -10.73 -20.98
CA ALA A 78 -2.96 -9.71 -20.06
C ALA A 78 -4.01 -9.36 -18.99
N LEU A 79 -5.29 -9.30 -19.38
CA LEU A 79 -6.39 -9.04 -18.44
C LEU A 79 -6.62 -10.23 -17.49
N ASP A 80 -6.50 -11.47 -17.97
CA ASP A 80 -6.59 -12.67 -17.15
C ASP A 80 -5.48 -12.71 -16.09
N ASP A 81 -4.23 -12.40 -16.48
CA ASP A 81 -3.12 -12.32 -15.52
C ASP A 81 -3.36 -11.26 -14.45
N LEU A 82 -3.83 -10.06 -14.83
CA LEU A 82 -4.19 -9.02 -13.86
C LEU A 82 -5.35 -9.43 -12.96
N ARG A 83 -6.36 -10.14 -13.48
CA ARG A 83 -7.47 -10.68 -12.70
C ARG A 83 -7.02 -11.77 -11.73
N GLN A 84 -6.00 -12.55 -12.05
CA GLN A 84 -5.49 -13.62 -11.18
C GLN A 84 -4.41 -13.17 -10.20
N ASN A 85 -3.53 -12.27 -10.62
CA ASN A 85 -2.29 -11.93 -9.91
C ASN A 85 -2.18 -10.45 -9.53
N GLY A 86 -3.02 -9.56 -10.09
CA GLY A 86 -2.97 -8.13 -9.82
C GLY A 86 -3.40 -7.72 -8.40
N SER A 87 -3.04 -6.50 -8.01
CA SER A 87 -3.49 -5.87 -6.77
C SER A 87 -5.01 -5.66 -6.75
N SER A 88 -5.59 -5.45 -5.57
CA SER A 88 -7.05 -5.32 -5.37
C SER A 88 -7.69 -4.33 -6.34
N GLY A 89 -7.04 -3.18 -6.56
CA GLY A 89 -7.54 -2.13 -7.47
C GLY A 89 -7.61 -2.54 -8.94
N TYR A 90 -6.62 -3.29 -9.47
CA TYR A 90 -6.59 -3.68 -10.88
C TYR A 90 -7.25 -5.03 -11.16
N ARG A 91 -7.30 -5.91 -10.17
CA ARG A 91 -7.92 -7.23 -10.28
C ARG A 91 -9.37 -7.17 -10.74
N GLY A 92 -10.18 -6.35 -10.06
CA GLY A 92 -11.59 -6.15 -10.41
C GLY A 92 -11.76 -5.50 -11.77
N LEU A 93 -11.00 -4.43 -12.04
CA LEU A 93 -11.04 -3.71 -13.32
C LEU A 93 -10.67 -4.61 -14.51
N ALA A 94 -9.62 -5.42 -14.35
CA ALA A 94 -9.16 -6.36 -15.36
C ALA A 94 -10.23 -7.40 -15.66
N GLY A 95 -10.82 -8.02 -14.64
CA GLY A 95 -11.89 -9.00 -14.84
C GLY A 95 -13.15 -8.41 -15.49
N LEU A 96 -13.54 -7.18 -15.14
CA LEU A 96 -14.66 -6.50 -15.80
C LEU A 96 -14.39 -6.24 -17.30
N LYS A 97 -13.14 -5.91 -17.65
CA LYS A 97 -12.74 -5.68 -19.05
C LYS A 97 -12.54 -6.97 -19.83
N GLU A 98 -11.98 -8.00 -19.21
CA GLU A 98 -11.87 -9.35 -19.76
C GLU A 98 -13.26 -9.87 -20.14
N ALA A 99 -14.22 -9.79 -19.21
CA ALA A 99 -15.59 -10.20 -19.44
C ALA A 99 -16.27 -9.40 -20.57
N ALA A 100 -16.05 -8.08 -20.62
CA ALA A 100 -16.58 -7.25 -21.70
C ALA A 100 -16.01 -7.66 -23.07
N LEU A 101 -14.70 -7.91 -23.16
CA LEU A 101 -14.03 -8.31 -24.39
C LEU A 101 -14.45 -9.73 -24.86
N LEU A 102 -14.73 -10.63 -23.91
CA LEU A 102 -15.36 -11.92 -24.18
C LEU A 102 -16.77 -11.75 -24.73
N ALA A 103 -17.58 -10.90 -24.11
CA ALA A 103 -18.95 -10.63 -24.54
C ALA A 103 -19.00 -10.02 -25.95
N ASP A 104 -18.12 -9.07 -26.26
CA ASP A 104 -18.02 -8.42 -27.57
C ASP A 104 -17.66 -9.43 -28.69
N GLY A 105 -16.89 -10.47 -28.36
CA GLY A 105 -16.59 -11.57 -29.29
C GLY A 105 -17.63 -12.70 -29.32
N GLY A 106 -18.76 -12.54 -28.61
CA GLY A 106 -19.85 -13.53 -28.58
C GLY A 106 -19.67 -14.66 -27.57
N GLU A 107 -18.65 -14.62 -26.73
CA GLU A 107 -18.35 -15.64 -25.70
C GLU A 107 -19.13 -15.36 -24.41
N ILE A 108 -20.46 -15.23 -24.54
CA ILE A 108 -21.35 -14.74 -23.47
C ILE A 108 -21.27 -15.59 -22.20
N GLU A 109 -21.21 -16.92 -22.32
CA GLU A 109 -21.13 -17.79 -21.14
C GLU A 109 -19.81 -17.60 -20.37
N GLN A 110 -18.71 -17.36 -21.08
CA GLN A 110 -17.41 -17.08 -20.44
C GLN A 110 -17.46 -15.72 -19.76
N ALA A 111 -17.99 -14.70 -20.43
CA ALA A 111 -18.15 -13.37 -19.86
C ALA A 111 -18.97 -13.39 -18.56
N ILE A 112 -20.09 -14.12 -18.52
CA ILE A 112 -20.92 -14.26 -17.31
C ILE A 112 -20.11 -14.88 -16.18
N ARG A 113 -19.37 -15.97 -16.43
CA ARG A 113 -18.54 -16.61 -15.40
C ARG A 113 -17.50 -15.67 -14.83
N ILE A 114 -16.86 -14.85 -15.67
CA ILE A 114 -15.89 -13.86 -15.20
C ILE A 114 -16.58 -12.77 -14.38
N TYR A 115 -17.73 -12.25 -14.81
CA TYR A 115 -18.50 -11.28 -14.03
C TYR A 115 -18.91 -11.82 -12.65
N GLU A 116 -19.39 -13.05 -12.59
CA GLU A 116 -19.74 -13.72 -11.32
C GLU A 116 -18.52 -13.91 -10.43
N ALA A 117 -17.38 -14.31 -11.00
CA ALA A 117 -16.14 -14.46 -10.26
C ALA A 117 -15.66 -13.14 -9.66
N VAL A 118 -15.72 -12.03 -10.43
CA VAL A 118 -15.37 -10.70 -9.93
C VAL A 118 -16.33 -10.25 -8.83
N ALA A 119 -17.64 -10.50 -8.98
CA ALA A 119 -18.64 -10.15 -7.98
C ALA A 119 -18.47 -10.93 -6.66
N ALA A 120 -17.96 -12.17 -6.75
CA ALA A 120 -17.68 -13.03 -5.59
C ALA A 120 -16.29 -12.81 -4.97
N ASP A 121 -15.39 -12.07 -5.63
CA ASP A 121 -14.01 -11.90 -5.17
C ASP A 121 -13.92 -10.87 -4.04
N SER A 122 -13.76 -11.36 -2.81
CA SER A 122 -13.63 -10.52 -1.62
C SER A 122 -12.40 -9.62 -1.65
N ARG A 123 -11.38 -9.97 -2.44
CA ARG A 123 -10.10 -9.23 -2.51
C ARG A 123 -10.20 -7.95 -3.31
N VAL A 124 -11.32 -7.70 -4.01
CA VAL A 124 -11.55 -6.45 -4.75
C VAL A 124 -11.87 -5.28 -3.81
N ASN A 125 -12.33 -5.57 -2.58
CA ASN A 125 -12.75 -4.56 -1.60
C ASN A 125 -11.72 -4.28 -0.49
N ASP A 126 -10.53 -4.90 -0.55
CA ASP A 126 -9.42 -4.73 0.42
C ASP A 126 -8.42 -3.63 -0.01
#